data_AF-A0A090W5X1-F1
#
_entry.id   AF-A0A090W5X1-F1
#
_cell.length_a   1.000
_cell.length_b   1.000
_cell.length_c   1.000
_cell.angle_alpha   90.00
_cell.angle_beta   90.00
_cell.angle_gamma   90.00
#
_symmetry.space_group_name_H-M   'P 1'
#
loop_
_entity.id
_entity.type
_entity.pdbx_description
1 polymer ?
#
loop_
_entity_poly.entity_id
_entity_poly.type
_entity_poly.pdbx_seq_one_letter_code
_entity_poly.pdbx_strand_id
1 'polypeptide(L)' 'MDVKALFSFDNEESMLEEAIRGEKAAISEYEDIINDKSVPESTKSLLISQKNQIENGLSKIKVLEDLH' A
#
# COMPACT_ATOMS: atom_id res chain seq x y z
N MET A 1 5.98 -6.55 33.00
CA MET A 1 5.74 -6.77 31.57
C MET A 1 4.30 -7.23 31.46
N ASP A 2 3.44 -6.36 30.93
CA ASP A 2 2.00 -6.55 30.90
C ASP A 2 1.65 -7.35 29.64
N VAL A 3 1.02 -8.52 29.78
CA VAL A 3 0.62 -9.38 28.66
C VAL A 3 -0.25 -8.63 27.65
N LYS A 4 -0.99 -7.60 28.07
CA LYS A 4 -1.73 -6.72 27.16
C LYS A 4 -0.83 -5.96 26.20
N ALA A 5 0.32 -5.48 26.67
CA ALA A 5 1.26 -4.76 25.81
C ALA A 5 1.82 -5.69 24.72
N LEU A 6 2.17 -6.93 25.07
CA LEU A 6 2.66 -7.92 24.10
C LEU A 6 1.61 -8.26 23.01
N PHE A 7 0.34 -8.42 23.39
CA PHE A 7 -0.74 -8.66 22.42
C PHE A 7 -1.09 -7.42 21.57
N SER A 8 -0.92 -6.21 22.11
CA SER A 8 -1.15 -4.96 21.36
C SER A 8 -0.09 -4.73 20.29
N PHE A 9 1.19 -5.00 20.58
CA PHE A 9 2.27 -4.92 19.58
C PHE A 9 2.04 -5.87 18.41
N ASP A 10 1.70 -7.14 18.69
CA ASP A 10 1.44 -8.17 17.67
C ASP A 10 0.25 -7.80 16.75
N ASN A 11 -0.79 -7.17 17.33
CA ASN A 11 -1.95 -6.72 16.58
C ASN A 11 -1.65 -5.47 15.72
N GLU A 12 -0.85 -4.52 16.22
CA GLU A 12 -0.43 -3.34 15.45
C GLU A 12 0.47 -3.72 14.27
N GLU A 13 1.42 -4.63 14.48
CA GLU A 13 2.31 -5.18 13.44
C GLU A 13 1.51 -5.94 12.37
N SER A 14 0.62 -6.85 12.79
CA SER A 14 -0.27 -7.57 11.88
C SER A 14 -1.15 -6.62 11.06
N MET A 15 -1.68 -5.55 11.65
CA MET A 15 -2.46 -4.55 10.92
C MET A 15 -1.62 -3.77 9.91
N LEU A 16 -0.36 -3.49 10.23
CA LEU A 16 0.57 -2.80 9.33
C LEU A 16 0.92 -3.67 8.12
N GLU A 17 1.25 -4.95 8.34
CA GLU A 17 1.54 -5.92 7.28
C GLU A 17 0.36 -6.08 6.32
N GLU A 18 -0.85 -6.15 6.86
CA GLU A 18 -2.09 -6.25 6.10
C GLU A 18 -2.34 -5.00 5.23
N ALA A 19 -2.07 -3.81 5.77
CA ALA A 19 -2.14 -2.57 5.00
C ALA A 19 -1.11 -2.54 3.86
N ILE A 20 0.15 -2.93 4.14
CA ILE A 20 1.22 -3.06 3.14
C ILE A 20 0.83 -4.04 2.02
N ARG A 21 0.21 -5.17 2.38
CA ARG A 21 -0.29 -6.16 1.43
C ARG A 21 -1.40 -5.58 0.55
N GLY A 22 -2.34 -4.86 1.16
CA GLY A 22 -3.43 -4.18 0.46
C GLY A 22 -2.92 -3.13 -0.54
N GLU A 23 -1.94 -2.31 -0.16
CA GLU A 23 -1.35 -1.30 -1.05
C GLU A 23 -0.61 -1.93 -2.23
N LYS A 24 0.14 -3.04 -2.02
CA LYS A 24 0.77 -3.80 -3.11
C LYS A 24 -0.26 -4.38 -4.07
N ALA A 25 -1.35 -4.93 -3.55
CA ALA A 25 -2.44 -5.46 -4.37
C ALA A 25 -3.09 -4.35 -5.22
N ALA A 26 -3.37 -3.20 -4.60
CA ALA A 26 -3.90 -2.04 -5.31
C ALA A 26 -2.96 -1.59 -6.44
N ILE A 27 -1.65 -1.44 -6.18
CA ILE A 27 -0.67 -1.07 -7.22
C ILE A 27 -0.74 -2.04 -8.41
N SER A 28 -0.79 -3.35 -8.16
CA SER A 28 -0.92 -4.36 -9.22
C SER A 28 -2.18 -4.16 -10.06
N GLU A 29 -3.33 -3.94 -9.43
CA GLU A 29 -4.59 -3.68 -10.15
C GLU A 29 -4.52 -2.40 -10.98
N TYR A 30 -3.88 -1.34 -10.47
CA TYR A 30 -3.66 -0.12 -11.25
C TYR A 30 -2.79 -0.39 -12.48
N GLU A 31 -1.72 -1.17 -12.35
CA GLU A 31 -0.85 -1.53 -13.50
C GLU A 31 -1.60 -2.33 -14.56
N ASP A 32 -2.44 -3.27 -14.15
CA ASP A 32 -3.28 -4.05 -15.07
C ASP A 32 -4.24 -3.14 -15.86
N ILE A 33 -4.91 -2.20 -15.20
CA ILE A 33 -5.86 -1.27 -15.83
C ILE A 33 -5.13 -0.25 -16.72
N ILE A 34 -3.98 0.27 -16.31
CA ILE A 34 -3.19 1.22 -17.11
C ILE A 34 -2.71 0.57 -18.41
N ASN A 35 -2.42 -0.74 -18.40
CA ASN A 35 -2.00 -1.48 -19.57
C ASN A 35 -3.17 -1.89 -20.49
N ASP A 36 -4.42 -1.73 -20.06
CA ASP A 36 -5.58 -2.01 -20.90
C ASP A 36 -5.74 -0.94 -21.99
N LYS A 37 -5.83 -1.39 -23.24
CA LYS A 37 -6.04 -0.55 -24.43
C LYS A 37 -7.44 0.06 -24.50
N SER A 38 -8.39 -0.47 -23.73
CA SER A 38 -9.77 0.03 -23.66
C SER A 38 -9.88 1.35 -22.87
N VAL A 39 -8.89 1.64 -22.02
CA VAL A 39 -8.90 2.81 -21.13
C VAL A 39 -8.39 4.06 -21.88
N PRO A 40 -9.14 5.17 -21.90
CA PRO A 40 -8.69 6.43 -22.51
C PRO A 40 -7.46 7.05 -21.83
N GLU A 41 -6.62 7.76 -22.59
CA GLU A 41 -5.35 8.30 -22.05
C GLU A 41 -5.52 9.35 -20.95
N SER A 42 -6.62 10.12 -20.98
CA SER A 42 -6.95 11.04 -19.89
C SER A 42 -7.20 10.29 -18.57
N THR A 43 -7.89 9.14 -18.64
CA THR A 43 -8.11 8.26 -17.49
C THR A 43 -6.82 7.59 -17.04
N LYS A 44 -5.99 7.09 -17.97
CA LYS A 44 -4.68 6.53 -17.62
C LYS A 44 -3.78 7.52 -16.89
N SER A 45 -3.76 8.77 -17.35
CA SER A 45 -2.97 9.83 -16.71
C SER A 45 -3.38 10.04 -15.24
N LEU A 46 -4.68 10.01 -14.96
CA LEU A 46 -5.20 10.07 -13.59
C LEU A 46 -4.81 8.83 -12.77
N LEU A 47 -4.99 7.63 -13.34
CA LEU A 47 -4.66 6.36 -12.68
C LEU A 47 -3.16 6.27 -12.35
N ILE A 48 -2.28 6.70 -13.25
CA ILE A 48 -0.83 6.78 -13.01
C ILE A 48 -0.54 7.72 -11.84
N SER A 49 -1.17 8.90 -11.80
CA SER A 49 -0.95 9.84 -10.71
C SER A 49 -1.40 9.28 -9.36
N GLN A 50 -2.52 8.54 -9.32
CA GLN A 50 -3.02 7.88 -8.11
C GLN A 50 -2.11 6.73 -7.68
N LYS A 51 -1.71 5.86 -8.61
CA LYS A 51 -0.73 4.78 -8.36
C LYS A 51 0.54 5.31 -7.74
N ASN A 52 1.10 6.39 -8.29
CA ASN A 52 2.30 7.03 -7.75
C ASN A 52 2.10 7.56 -6.33
N GLN A 53 0.90 8.05 -5.97
CA GLN A 53 0.61 8.47 -4.59
C GLN A 53 0.61 7.27 -3.63
N ILE A 54 0.04 6.14 -4.05
CA ILE A 54 0.03 4.89 -3.28
C ILE A 54 1.45 4.35 -3.11
N GLU A 55 2.26 4.29 -4.18
CA GLU A 55 3.66 3.87 -4.12
C GLU A 55 4.49 4.73 -3.16
N ASN A 56 4.27 6.04 -3.16
CA ASN A 56 4.91 6.95 -2.22
C ASN A 56 4.45 6.73 -0.77
N GLY A 57 3.17 6.41 -0.55
CA GLY A 57 2.63 6.01 0.75
C GLY A 57 3.29 4.73 1.26
N LEU A 58 3.30 3.69 0.43
CA LEU A 58 3.91 2.39 0.71
C LEU A 58 5.39 2.51 1.06
N SER A 59 6.14 3.33 0.31
CA SER A 59 7.56 3.58 0.59
C SER A 59 7.77 4.19 1.98
N LYS A 60 6.93 5.16 2.36
CA LYS A 60 7.00 5.77 3.70
C LYS A 60 6.66 4.77 4.80
N ILE A 61 5.63 3.95 4.59
CA ILE A 61 5.21 2.93 5.56
C ILE A 61 6.35 1.93 5.80
N LYS A 62 6.98 1.40 4.75
CA LYS A 62 8.12 0.48 4.88
C LYS A 62 9.30 1.09 5.62
N VAL A 63 9.63 2.36 5.34
CA VAL A 63 10.70 3.05 6.07
C VAL A 63 10.37 3.19 7.56
N LEU A 64 9.10 3.41 7.91
CA LEU A 64 8.69 3.49 9.32
C LEU A 64 8.67 2.12 9.99
N GLU A 65 8.29 1.06 9.27
CA GLU A 65 8.38 -0.34 9.71
C GLU A 65 9.83 -0.74 10.01
N ASP A 66 10.78 -0.43 9.11
CA ASP A 66 12.20 -0.72 9.26
C ASP A 66 12.89 0.02 10.44
N LEU A 67 12.25 1.08 10.95
CA LEU A 67 12.76 1.90 12.07
C LEU A 67 12.25 1.46 13.44
N HIS A 68 11.25 0.57 13.49
CA HIS A 68 10.75 -0.06 14.72
C HIS A 68 11.48 -1.38 15.01
#